data_AF-A0A521Q2E3-F1
#
_entry.id   AF-A0A521Q2E3-F1
#
_cell.length_a   1.000
_cell.length_b   1.000
_cell.length_c   1.000
_cell.angle_alpha   90.00
_cell.angle_beta   90.00
_cell.angle_gamma   90.00
#
_symmetry.space_group_name_H-M   'P 1'
#
loop_
_entity.id
_entity.type
_entity.pdbx_description
1 polymer ?
#
loop_
_entity_poly.entity_id
_entity_poly.type
_entity_poly.pdbx_seq_one_letter_code
_entity_poly.pdbx_strand_id
1 'polypeptide(L)' 'VTVLVRGETGAVNAAVRAGADACERVGDGLVAAHIIARVHSEVENILPDGPDAGSSGLDGDLS' A
#
# COMPACT_ATOMS: atom_id res chain seq x y z
N VAL A 1 3.62 6.86 -6.04
CA VAL A 1 3.78 5.46 -5.55
C VAL A 1 2.48 5.07 -4.87
N THR A 2 2.02 3.84 -5.08
CA THR A 2 0.78 3.35 -4.46
C THR A 2 1.09 1.98 -3.85
N VAL A 3 0.67 1.77 -2.61
CA VAL A 3 0.85 0.50 -1.91
C VAL A 3 -0.51 -0.17 -1.74
N LEU A 4 -0.55 -1.49 -1.98
CA LEU A 4 -1.73 -2.32 -1.74
C LEU A 4 -1.45 -3.23 -0.55
N VAL A 5 -2.39 -3.27 0.40
CA VAL A 5 -2.33 -4.16 1.57
C VAL A 5 -3.50 -5.15 1.49
N ARG A 6 -3.20 -6.45 1.57
CA ARG A 6 -4.21 -7.51 1.61
C ARG A 6 -4.16 -8.25 2.96
N GLY A 7 -5.31 -8.69 3.43
CA GLY A 7 -5.45 -9.38 4.73
C GLY A 7 -6.90 -9.38 5.22
N GLU A 8 -7.10 -9.76 6.47
CA GLU A 8 -8.40 -9.67 7.13
C GLU A 8 -8.88 -8.20 7.22
N THR A 9 -10.18 -7.95 7.05
CA THR A 9 -10.75 -6.60 6.97
C THR A 9 -10.33 -5.69 8.14
N GLY A 10 -10.21 -6.25 9.35
CA GLY A 10 -9.75 -5.52 10.53
C GLY A 10 -8.29 -5.07 10.45
N ALA A 11 -7.40 -5.95 9.98
CA ALA A 11 -5.98 -5.66 9.81
C ALA A 11 -5.75 -4.60 8.73
N VAL A 12 -6.45 -4.73 7.59
CA VAL A 12 -6.34 -3.78 6.46
C VAL A 12 -6.81 -2.39 6.87
N ASN A 13 -7.91 -2.27 7.61
CA ASN A 13 -8.39 -0.96 8.09
C ASN A 13 -7.39 -0.29 9.05
N ALA A 14 -6.76 -1.06 9.94
CA ALA A 14 -5.73 -0.54 10.83
C ALA A 14 -4.49 -0.06 10.05
N ALA A 15 -4.01 -0.87 9.11
CA ALA A 15 -2.83 -0.55 8.30
C ALA A 15 -3.04 0.72 7.46
N VAL A 16 -4.18 0.84 6.77
CA VAL A 16 -4.48 2.00 5.92
C VAL A 16 -4.58 3.28 6.75
N ARG A 17 -5.22 3.23 7.92
CA ARG A 17 -5.32 4.40 8.82
C ARG A 17 -3.96 4.83 9.36
N ALA A 18 -3.14 3.87 9.79
CA ALA A 18 -1.79 4.15 10.28
C ALA A 18 -0.90 4.74 9.19
N GLY A 19 -0.98 4.20 7.97
CA GLY A 19 -0.25 4.73 6.82
C GLY A 19 -0.68 6.13 6.42
N ALA A 20 -2.00 6.41 6.42
CA ALA A 20 -2.52 7.74 6.13
C ALA A 20 -2.01 8.79 7.13
N ASP A 21 -2.09 8.50 8.42
CA ASP A 21 -1.58 9.37 9.50
C ASP A 21 -0.05 9.58 9.40
N ALA A 22 0.70 8.55 9.02
CA ALA A 22 2.13 8.68 8.75
C ALA A 22 2.42 9.60 7.55
N CYS A 23 1.70 9.45 6.44
CA CYS A 23 1.84 10.31 5.26
C CYS A 23 1.48 11.78 5.56
N GLU A 24 0.45 12.02 6.39
CA GLU A 24 0.11 13.38 6.84
C GLU A 24 1.23 14.03 7.66
N ARG A 25 1.90 13.26 8.52
CA ARG A 25 3.02 13.76 9.34
C ARG A 25 4.27 14.09 8.54
N VAL A 26 4.56 13.34 7.47
CA VAL A 26 5.76 13.54 6.65
C VAL A 26 5.60 14.73 5.69
N GLY A 27 4.38 15.21 5.47
CA GLY A 27 4.09 16.37 4.60
C GLY A 27 4.02 16.03 3.11
N ASP A 28 4.12 14.74 2.75
CA ASP A 28 4.09 14.26 1.36
C ASP A 28 2.70 14.29 0.72
N GLY A 29 1.66 14.65 1.47
CA GLY A 29 0.31 14.85 0.95
C GLY A 29 -0.31 13.56 0.40
N LEU A 30 -1.01 12.83 1.26
CA LEU A 30 -1.77 11.65 0.85
C LEU A 30 -2.84 12.04 -0.17
N VAL A 31 -2.74 11.50 -1.39
CA VAL A 31 -3.73 11.76 -2.45
C VAL A 31 -5.04 11.02 -2.18
N ALA A 32 -4.95 9.73 -1.82
CA ALA A 32 -6.12 8.91 -1.53
C ALA A 32 -5.76 7.71 -0.63
N ALA A 33 -6.67 7.37 0.28
CA ALA A 33 -6.69 6.11 1.00
C ALA A 33 -8.09 5.50 0.90
N HIS A 34 -8.18 4.22 0.53
CA HIS A 34 -9.45 3.54 0.36
C HIS A 34 -9.38 2.09 0.85
N ILE A 35 -10.51 1.60 1.38
CA ILE A 35 -10.63 0.24 1.89
C ILE A 35 -11.75 -0.45 1.11
N ILE A 36 -11.44 -1.62 0.56
CA ILE A 36 -12.41 -2.47 -0.15
C ILE A 36 -12.60 -3.73 0.68
N ALA A 37 -13.72 -3.82 1.41
CA ALA A 37 -13.97 -4.95 2.31
C ALA A 37 -14.25 -6.27 1.58
N ARG A 38 -14.75 -6.19 0.33
CA ARG A 38 -14.99 -7.35 -0.54
C ARG A 38 -14.69 -6.95 -1.97
N VAL A 39 -13.63 -7.55 -2.53
CA VAL A 39 -13.25 -7.36 -3.93
C VAL A 39 -14.14 -8.25 -4.79
N HIS A 40 -14.53 -7.76 -5.97
CA HIS A 40 -15.22 -8.56 -6.96
C HIS A 40 -14.20 -9.42 -7.73
N SER A 41 -14.53 -10.67 -8.04
CA SER A 41 -13.59 -11.64 -8.64
C SER A 41 -12.92 -11.13 -9.93
N GLU A 42 -13.66 -10.40 -10.76
CA GLU A 42 -13.13 -9.81 -12.00
C GLU A 42 -12.06 -8.72 -11.76
N VAL A 43 -12.13 -8.03 -10.62
CA VAL A 43 -11.19 -6.96 -10.27
C VAL A 43 -9.91 -7.53 -9.65
N GLU A 44 -10.01 -8.70 -9.00
CA GLU A 44 -8.88 -9.37 -8.37
C GLU A 44 -7.76 -9.71 -9.37
N ASN A 45 -8.12 -10.12 -10.59
CA ASN A 45 -7.16 -10.45 -11.66
C ASN A 45 -6.43 -9.24 -12.25
N ILE A 46 -6.93 -8.02 -12.02
CA ILE A 46 -6.38 -6.78 -12.57
C ILE A 46 -5.55 -6.05 -11.51
N LEU A 47 -5.83 -6.29 -10.23
CA LEU A 47 -5.09 -5.71 -9.12
C LEU A 47 -3.71 -6.36 -8.98
N PRO A 48 -2.68 -5.60 -8.62
CA PRO A 48 -1.35 -6.15 -8.36
C PRO A 48 -1.38 -7.08 -7.14
N ASP A 49 -0.78 -8.26 -7.25
CA ASP A 49 -0.79 -9.29 -6.19
C ASP A 49 0.11 -8.97 -4.97
N GLY A 50 1.04 -8.03 -5.12
CA GLY A 50 1.97 -7.60 -4.07
C GLY A 50 2.78 -6.39 -4.51
N PRO A 51 3.55 -5.76 -3.61
CA PRO A 51 4.45 -4.68 -3.99
C PRO A 51 5.44 -5.22 -5.02
N ASP A 52 5.50 -4.57 -6.17
CA ASP A 52 6.51 -4.76 -7.18
C ASP A 52 7.89 -4.56 -6.54
N ALA A 53 8.54 -5.67 -6.16
CA ALA A 53 9.93 -5.73 -5.74
C ALA A 53 10.90 -5.47 -6.93
N GLY A 54 10.49 -4.62 -7.88
CA GLY A 54 11.24 -4.20 -9.06
C GLY A 54 12.06 -2.92 -8.83
N SER A 55 11.94 -2.28 -7.66
CA SER A 55 12.94 -1.33 -7.17
C SER A 55 13.64 -1.94 -5.95
N SER A 56 14.50 -2.94 -6.21
CA SER A 56 15.64 -3.14 -5.31
C SER A 56 16.36 -1.80 -5.23
N GLY A 57 16.32 -1.16 -4.06
CA GLY A 57 17.13 0.01 -3.79
C GLY A 57 18.56 -0.27 -4.26
N LEU A 58 19.12 0.68 -4.99
CA LEU A 58 20.52 0.71 -5.37
C LEU A 58 21.38 0.95 -4.12
N ASP A 59 21.23 0.14 -3.07
CA ASP A 59 22.13 0.13 -1.92
C ASP A 59 23.37 -0.73 -2.26
N GLY A 60 23.91 -0.47 -3.46
CA GLY A 60 25.28 -0.74 -3.80
C GLY A 60 26.07 0.54 -3.55
N ASP A 61 27.14 0.41 -2.77
CA ASP A 61 28.17 1.43 -2.50
C ASP A 61 27.89 2.44 -1.36
N LEU A 62 28.01 1.94 -0.13
CA LEU A 62 28.68 2.69 0.93
C LEU A 62 29.81 1.81 1.49
N SER A 63 31.04 2.06 1.02
CA SER A 63 32.28 1.67 1.71
C SER A 63 32.47 2.45 2.99
#